data_AF-X1CS47-F1
#
_entry.id   AF-X1CS47-F1
#
_cell.length_a   1.000
_cell.length_b   1.000
_cell.length_c   1.000
_cell.angle_alpha   90.00
_cell.angle_beta   90.00
_cell.angle_gamma   90.00
#
_symmetry.space_group_name_H-M   'P 1'
#
loop_
_entity.id
_entity.type
_entity.pdbx_description
1 polymer ?
#
loop_
_entity_poly.entity_id
_entity_poly.type
_entity_poly.pdbx_seq_one_letter_code
_entity_poly.pdbx_strand_id
1 'polypeptide(L)'
;SLTNKDPDFIYTNLLPDKDRNSISRGKYVDEFNNILSDVESIDVKRTVYLGYENNMSKVVAEFEVNYKNGEVKQYKKYIYLTEENNKWKIIFEKTFI
;
A
#
# COMPACT_ATOMS: atom_id res chain seq x y z
N SER A 1 -7.33 -11.19 -7.62
CA SER A 1 -7.26 -11.47 -6.17
C SER A 1 -6.09 -10.69 -5.57
N LEU A 2 -6.17 -10.31 -4.29
CA LEU A 2 -5.07 -9.66 -3.54
C LEU A 2 -3.82 -10.55 -3.38
N THR A 3 -3.84 -11.79 -3.90
CA THR A 3 -2.71 -12.71 -3.93
C THR A 3 -1.68 -12.40 -5.01
N ASN A 4 -2.02 -11.58 -6.01
CA ASN A 4 -1.02 -11.10 -6.95
C ASN A 4 -0.37 -9.85 -6.36
N LYS A 5 0.92 -9.97 -6.03
CA LYS A 5 1.84 -8.84 -5.87
C LYS A 5 1.88 -8.09 -7.20
N ASP A 6 0.86 -7.27 -7.46
CA ASP A 6 0.65 -6.59 -8.73
C ASP A 6 0.91 -5.09 -8.54
N PRO A 7 2.16 -4.64 -8.74
CA PRO A 7 2.48 -3.22 -8.67
C PRO A 7 1.63 -2.37 -9.61
N ASP A 8 1.22 -2.93 -10.75
CA ASP A 8 0.45 -2.20 -11.75
C ASP A 8 -0.97 -1.90 -11.25
N PHE A 9 -1.57 -2.85 -10.53
CA PHE A 9 -2.84 -2.63 -9.85
C PHE A 9 -2.75 -1.50 -8.82
N ILE A 10 -1.68 -1.49 -8.00
CA ILE A 10 -1.46 -0.45 -6.98
C ILE A 10 -1.30 0.92 -7.65
N TYR A 11 -0.46 0.99 -8.68
CA TYR A 11 -0.22 2.21 -9.44
C TYR A 11 -1.52 2.77 -10.05
N THR A 12 -2.32 1.90 -10.66
CA THR A 12 -3.51 2.31 -11.40
C THR A 12 -4.67 2.67 -10.45
N ASN A 13 -4.86 1.90 -9.39
CA ASN A 13 -6.07 1.96 -8.58
C ASN A 13 -5.89 2.63 -7.22
N LEU A 14 -4.73 2.51 -6.59
CA LEU A 14 -4.53 2.94 -5.20
C LEU A 14 -3.77 4.26 -5.06
N LEU A 15 -3.00 4.67 -6.07
CA LEU A 15 -2.38 6.00 -6.09
C LEU A 15 -3.43 7.09 -6.36
N PRO A 16 -3.36 8.23 -5.64
CA PRO A 16 -4.04 9.46 -6.01
C PRO A 16 -3.61 9.93 -7.40
N ASP A 17 -4.53 10.54 -8.14
CA ASP A 17 -4.24 10.95 -9.52
C ASP A 17 -3.08 11.96 -9.58
N LYS A 18 -2.94 12.84 -8.58
CA LYS A 18 -1.80 13.78 -8.45
C LYS A 18 -0.44 13.08 -8.41
N ASP A 19 -0.34 11.98 -7.68
CA ASP A 19 0.90 11.26 -7.45
C ASP A 19 1.20 10.36 -8.65
N ARG A 20 0.18 9.69 -9.18
CA ARG A 20 0.29 8.87 -10.39
C ARG A 20 0.75 9.68 -11.61
N ASN A 21 0.33 10.94 -11.73
CA ASN A 21 0.72 11.78 -12.86
C ASN A 21 2.15 12.34 -12.75
N SER A 22 2.77 12.28 -11.57
CA SER A 22 4.14 12.77 -11.35
C SER A 22 5.19 11.65 -11.37
N ILE A 23 4.77 10.39 -11.33
CA ILE A 23 5.64 9.21 -11.33
C ILE A 23 5.50 8.48 -12.67
N SER A 24 6.62 8.02 -13.25
CA SER A 24 6.55 7.13 -14.40
C SER A 24 6.05 5.74 -13.99
N ARG A 25 4.98 5.27 -14.62
CA ARG A 25 4.43 3.91 -14.41
C ARG A 25 5.49 2.83 -14.50
N GLY A 26 6.32 2.85 -15.54
CA GLY A 26 7.37 1.84 -15.73
C GLY A 26 8.36 1.83 -14.57
N LYS A 27 8.86 3.02 -14.18
CA LYS A 27 9.79 3.15 -13.05
C LYS A 27 9.16 2.67 -11.73
N TYR A 28 7.90 3.02 -11.48
CA TYR A 28 7.18 2.56 -10.30
C TYR A 28 7.08 1.03 -10.25
N VAL A 29 6.64 0.42 -11.34
CA VAL A 29 6.48 -1.04 -11.43
C VAL A 29 7.82 -1.74 -11.23
N ASP A 30 8.90 -1.25 -11.87
CA ASP A 30 10.23 -1.83 -11.76
C ASP A 30 10.79 -1.72 -10.33
N GLU A 31 10.71 -0.54 -9.71
CA GLU A 31 11.17 -0.33 -8.33
C GLU A 31 10.38 -1.17 -7.33
N PHE A 32 9.05 -1.22 -7.47
CA PHE A 32 8.21 -1.99 -6.57
C PHE A 32 8.43 -3.50 -6.71
N ASN A 33 8.64 -4.00 -7.94
CA ASN A 33 9.03 -5.39 -8.18
C ASN A 33 10.37 -5.72 -7.51
N ASN A 34 11.34 -4.82 -7.61
CA ASN A 34 12.63 -4.98 -6.94
C ASN A 34 12.47 -5.03 -5.41
N ILE A 35 11.66 -4.14 -4.83
CA ILE A 35 11.35 -4.14 -3.38
C ILE A 35 10.66 -5.42 -2.95
N LEU A 36 9.74 -5.97 -3.75
CA LEU A 36 9.02 -7.20 -3.42
C LEU A 36 9.80 -8.48 -3.76
N SER A 37 11.00 -8.36 -4.33
CA SER A 37 11.76 -9.50 -4.86
C SER A 37 12.26 -10.45 -3.76
N ASP A 38 12.50 -9.94 -2.55
CA ASP A 38 12.93 -10.70 -1.37
C ASP A 38 11.75 -11.16 -0.50
N VAL A 39 10.57 -10.56 -0.68
CA VAL A 39 9.33 -10.93 0.01
C VAL A 39 8.80 -12.25 -0.55
N GLU A 40 8.55 -13.22 0.32
CA GLU A 40 7.85 -14.47 0.00
C GLU A 40 6.33 -14.28 0.10
N SER A 41 5.84 -13.82 1.25
CA SER A 41 4.40 -13.58 1.47
C SER A 41 4.15 -12.42 2.43
N ILE A 42 2.94 -11.86 2.38
CA ILE A 42 2.45 -10.84 3.31
C ILE A 42 1.12 -11.34 3.85
N ASP A 43 1.01 -11.48 5.17
CA ASP A 43 -0.20 -11.91 5.85
C ASP A 43 -0.77 -10.78 6.71
N VAL A 44 -1.99 -10.34 6.40
CA VAL A 44 -2.67 -9.26 7.13
C VAL A 44 -3.35 -9.85 8.34
N LYS A 45 -2.79 -9.59 9.53
CA LYS A 45 -3.30 -10.13 10.79
C LYS A 45 -4.50 -9.35 11.31
N ARG A 46 -4.49 -8.02 11.15
CA ARG A 46 -5.56 -7.16 11.67
C ARG A 46 -5.70 -5.88 10.85
N THR A 47 -6.94 -5.49 10.63
CA THR A 47 -7.29 -4.17 10.08
C THR A 47 -8.29 -3.50 11.01
N VAL A 48 -8.00 -2.28 11.44
CA VAL A 48 -8.88 -1.49 12.32
C VAL A 48 -9.17 -0.14 11.68
N TYR A 49 -10.44 0.15 11.46
CA TYR A 49 -10.88 1.49 11.05
C TYR A 49 -10.88 2.42 12.27
N LEU A 50 -10.21 3.56 12.15
CA LEU A 50 -10.05 4.54 13.24
C LEU A 50 -10.94 5.78 13.10
N GLY A 51 -11.67 5.93 11.99
CA GLY A 51 -12.58 7.06 11.78
C GLY A 51 -12.29 7.85 10.50
N TYR A 52 -13.15 8.84 10.26
CA TYR A 52 -13.11 9.74 9.12
C TYR A 52 -13.09 11.19 9.61
N GLU A 53 -12.03 11.92 9.27
CA GLU A 53 -11.83 13.31 9.67
C GLU A 53 -11.08 14.07 8.57
N ASN A 54 -11.40 15.35 8.37
CA ASN A 54 -10.75 16.22 7.39
C ASN A 54 -10.70 15.62 5.97
N ASN A 55 -11.81 15.03 5.54
CA ASN A 55 -11.96 14.33 4.25
C ASN A 55 -11.04 13.11 4.06
N MET A 56 -10.59 12.49 5.16
CA MET A 56 -9.71 11.32 5.11
C MET A 56 -10.18 10.23 6.07
N SER A 57 -10.12 8.97 5.61
CA SER A 57 -10.27 7.80 6.47
C SER A 57 -8.91 7.40 7.03
N LYS A 58 -8.85 7.05 8.32
CA LYS A 58 -7.66 6.50 8.97
C LYS A 58 -7.88 5.02 9.29
N VAL A 59 -6.93 4.19 8.89
CA VAL A 59 -6.95 2.73 9.11
C VAL A 59 -5.62 2.30 9.72
N VAL A 60 -5.63 1.32 10.62
CA VAL A 60 -4.44 0.62 11.08
C VAL A 60 -4.43 -0.76 10.47
N ALA A 61 -3.33 -1.12 9.81
CA ALA A 61 -3.07 -2.47 9.35
C ALA A 61 -1.89 -3.05 10.13
N GLU A 62 -2.09 -4.24 10.69
CA GLU A 62 -1.05 -5.07 11.29
C GLU A 62 -0.84 -6.26 10.37
N PHE A 63 0.38 -6.45 9.89
CA PHE A 63 0.72 -7.48 8.91
C PHE A 63 2.10 -8.06 9.18
N GLU A 64 2.27 -9.30 8.75
CA GLU A 64 3.51 -10.05 8.83
C GLU A 64 4.07 -10.21 7.41
N VAL A 65 5.36 -9.94 7.25
CA VAL A 65 6.09 -10.15 6.00
C VAL A 65 7.04 -11.31 6.21
N ASN A 66 6.85 -12.36 5.42
CA ASN A 66 7.77 -13.49 5.35
C ASN A 66 8.73 -13.25 4.18
N TYR A 67 10.02 -13.32 4.44
CA TYR A 67 11.07 -13.13 3.45
C TYR A 67 11.64 -14.49 3.01
N LYS A 68 12.17 -14.54 1.78
CA LYS A 68 12.73 -15.77 1.17
C LYS A 68 13.92 -16.36 1.95
N ASN A 69 14.59 -15.57 2.79
CA ASN A 69 15.68 -16.02 3.65
C ASN A 69 15.18 -16.66 4.98
N GLY A 70 13.86 -16.79 5.16
CA GLY A 70 13.24 -17.29 6.38
C GLY A 70 13.05 -16.23 7.47
N GLU A 71 13.46 -14.98 7.24
CA GLU A 71 13.16 -13.88 8.16
C GLU A 71 11.65 -13.59 8.17
N VAL A 72 11.11 -13.34 9.36
CA VAL A 72 9.72 -12.94 9.55
C VAL A 72 9.71 -11.62 10.31
N LYS A 73 9.05 -10.60 9.75
CA LYS A 73 8.91 -9.29 10.38
C LYS A 73 7.45 -8.90 10.51
N GLN A 74 7.10 -8.35 11.66
CA GLN A 74 5.77 -7.83 11.94
C GLN A 74 5.76 -6.31 11.85
N TYR A 75 4.74 -5.78 11.19
CA TYR A 75 4.56 -4.36 10.96
C TYR A 75 3.19 -3.93 11.42
N LYS A 76 3.13 -2.70 11.92
CA LYS A 76 1.91 -1.96 12.20
C LYS A 76 2.00 -0.61 11.51
N LYS A 77 1.09 -0.33 10.58
CA LYS A 77 1.11 0.91 9.80
C LYS A 77 -0.24 1.61 9.85
N TYR A 78 -0.19 2.93 10.01
CA TYR A 78 -1.34 3.81 9.85
C TYR A 78 -1.45 4.18 8.38
N ILE A 79 -2.57 3.83 7.76
CA ILE A 79 -2.90 4.10 6.36
C ILE A 79 -3.94 5.21 6.34
N TYR A 80 -3.65 6.25 5.58
CA TYR A 80 -4.57 7.36 5.36
C TYR A 80 -5.16 7.23 3.96
N LEU A 81 -6.49 7.30 3.86
CA LEU A 81 -7.21 7.13 2.62
C LEU A 81 -8.02 8.38 2.31
N THR A 82 -8.10 8.74 1.03
CA THR A 82 -9.00 9.77 0.50
C THR A 82 -9.88 9.17 -0.58
N GLU A 83 -11.04 9.76 -0.82
CA GLU A 83 -11.91 9.37 -1.93
C GLU A 83 -11.62 10.24 -3.16
N GLU A 84 -11.35 9.62 -4.30
CA GLU A 84 -11.22 10.27 -5.60
C GLU A 84 -11.98 9.45 -6.65
N ASN A 85 -12.89 10.08 -7.39
CA ASN A 85 -13.68 9.42 -8.44
C ASN A 85 -14.42 8.15 -7.93
N ASN A 86 -15.04 8.24 -6.75
CA ASN A 86 -15.73 7.13 -6.06
C ASN A 86 -14.83 5.91 -5.75
N LYS A 87 -13.50 6.13 -5.63
CA LYS A 87 -12.52 5.11 -5.26
C LYS A 87 -11.67 5.59 -4.11
N TRP A 88 -11.37 4.69 -3.17
CA TRP A 88 -10.41 4.96 -2.11
C TRP A 88 -8.98 4.92 -2.66
N LYS A 89 -8.22 5.98 -2.36
CA LYS A 89 -6.81 6.17 -2.69
C LYS A 89 -5.99 6.26 -1.41
N ILE A 90 -4.76 5.77 -1.43
CA ILE A 90 -3.83 5.87 -0.31
C ILE A 90 -3.10 7.21 -0.40
N ILE A 91 -3.08 7.98 0.69
CA ILE A 91 -2.31 9.21 0.79
C ILE A 91 -0.87 8.83 1.18
N PHE A 92 0.01 8.66 0.19
CA PHE A 92 1.37 8.16 0.39
C PHE A 92 2.20 9.06 1.30
N GLU A 93 2.13 10.39 1.10
CA GLU A 93 2.85 11.40 1.89
C GLU A 93 2.53 11.36 3.40
N LYS A 94 1.32 10.92 3.78
CA LYS A 94 0.90 10.76 5.18
C LYS A 94 1.14 9.35 5.71
N THR A 95 1.03 8.36 4.83
CA THR A 95 1.14 6.95 5.19
C THR A 95 2.59 6.56 5.44
N PHE A 96 3.53 6.97 4.58
CA PHE A 96 4.91 6.49 4.59
C PHE A 96 5.94 7.50 5.15
N ILE A 97 5.49 8.34 6.09
CA ILE A 97 6.39 9.06 7.02
C ILE A 97 7.16 8.06 7.88
#